data_AF-A0A438EKU1-F1
#
_entry.id   AF-A0A438EKU1-F1
#
_cell.length_a   1.000
_cell.length_b   1.000
_cell.length_c   1.000
_cell.angle_alpha   90.00
_cell.angle_beta   90.00
_cell.angle_gamma   90.00
#
_symmetry.space_group_name_H-M   'P 1'
#
loop_
_entity.id
_entity.type
_entity.pdbx_description
1 polymer ?
#
loop_
_entity_poly.entity_id
_entity_poly.type
_entity_poly.pdbx_seq_one_letter_code
_entity_poly.pdbx_strand_id
1 'polypeptide(L)'
;MTGTTNGIRIKTWANSPDSSEATNMTFENIVMNNVTNPIIIDQAYCPFMSCASKAPSRVKLSDIYFKNIRGPHYLQWRGRRRTMESSSELVAFPLLLTPIESNYRACTIPYRFPSDNPRKATPTELSWIDLFLNSIPSFRMIPKVPPFSLKWKEEQVPGAFLKRAESDGTVADANVKAEKFAQRYSEILEDLKKDPESHGGPPDCVLLCRLREQVLRELGFRDIFKKVKVRFRDIFKKVKDEENAKAISLFENVVHLNDAIEDESKRLENLVRGIFAGNIFDLGSAQLAEVFSKDGMSFLASCQNLVPRPWVIDDLDSFKLKWTRKSWKKVVLAANDLPSINDVTYPELIEIIAKLKDENGQLVGVDTSNLLIANSGNDLPVIDLTRISQELAYLASDADLVILEGMGRGIETNLYAQFKCDSLKIGMVKHPEVAQFLGGRLYDCVFKYNEVLS
;
A
#
# COMPACT_ATOMS: atom_id res chain seq x y z
N MET A 1 -33.21 -14.93 -1.26
CA MET A 1 -32.30 -15.88 -1.95
C MET A 1 -31.41 -16.50 -0.91
N THR A 2 -31.36 -17.83 -0.81
CA THR A 2 -30.59 -18.51 0.25
C THR A 2 -29.74 -19.63 -0.35
N GLY A 3 -28.45 -19.70 -0.02
CA GLY A 3 -27.55 -20.80 -0.41
C GLY A 3 -27.19 -20.87 -1.90
N THR A 4 -27.43 -19.80 -2.67
CA THR A 4 -27.18 -19.81 -4.11
C THR A 4 -25.75 -19.37 -4.45
N THR A 5 -25.16 -19.93 -5.51
CA THR A 5 -23.83 -19.49 -5.96
C THR A 5 -23.85 -18.04 -6.46
N ASN A 6 -24.96 -17.58 -7.04
CA ASN A 6 -25.10 -16.23 -7.59
C ASN A 6 -26.44 -15.60 -7.16
N GLY A 7 -26.45 -14.30 -6.92
CA GLY A 7 -27.64 -13.50 -6.67
C GLY A 7 -28.15 -12.84 -7.96
N ILE A 8 -28.20 -11.51 -8.00
CA ILE A 8 -28.62 -10.76 -9.18
C ILE A 8 -27.56 -10.88 -10.28
N ARG A 9 -27.97 -11.09 -11.53
CA ARG A 9 -27.05 -11.17 -12.67
C ARG A 9 -27.55 -10.37 -13.85
N ILE A 10 -26.73 -9.44 -14.35
CA ILE A 10 -26.94 -8.73 -15.62
C ILE A 10 -25.83 -9.19 -16.55
N LYS A 11 -26.19 -9.73 -17.72
CA LYS A 11 -25.23 -10.34 -18.63
C LYS A 11 -25.48 -9.84 -20.04
N THR A 12 -24.43 -9.41 -20.73
CA THR A 12 -24.51 -9.06 -22.15
C THR A 12 -23.52 -9.92 -22.92
N TRP A 13 -23.93 -10.35 -24.11
CA TRP A 13 -23.12 -11.23 -24.96
C TRP A 13 -21.85 -10.50 -25.40
N ALA A 14 -20.72 -11.20 -25.30
CA ALA A 14 -19.48 -10.77 -25.92
C ALA A 14 -19.70 -10.60 -27.43
N ASN A 15 -19.09 -9.57 -28.03
CA ASN A 15 -19.25 -9.26 -29.45
C ASN A 15 -20.72 -9.16 -29.91
N SER A 16 -21.58 -8.55 -29.09
CA SER A 16 -22.98 -8.35 -29.47
C SER A 16 -23.07 -7.64 -30.84
N PRO A 17 -23.91 -8.14 -31.76
CA PRO A 17 -23.88 -7.75 -33.17
C PRO A 17 -24.11 -6.24 -33.35
N ASP A 18 -25.05 -5.67 -32.60
CA ASP A 18 -25.43 -4.25 -32.69
C ASP A 18 -25.10 -3.47 -31.42
N SER A 19 -24.85 -2.17 -31.61
CA SER A 19 -24.81 -1.23 -30.49
C SER A 19 -26.23 -1.01 -30.00
N SER A 20 -26.45 -1.29 -28.72
CA SER A 20 -27.75 -1.16 -28.06
C SER A 20 -27.54 -0.66 -26.64
N GLU A 21 -28.60 -0.18 -25.99
CA GLU A 21 -28.55 0.31 -24.62
C GLU A 21 -29.58 -0.42 -23.76
N ALA A 22 -29.19 -0.82 -22.56
CA ALA A 22 -30.12 -1.23 -21.52
C ALA A 22 -29.94 -0.28 -20.32
N THR A 23 -30.96 0.52 -20.09
CA THR A 23 -30.97 1.56 -19.05
C THR A 23 -32.15 1.37 -18.09
N ASN A 24 -32.12 2.08 -16.95
CA ASN A 24 -33.21 2.20 -15.99
C ASN A 24 -33.66 0.87 -15.37
N MET A 25 -32.71 0.07 -14.88
CA MET A 25 -32.98 -1.19 -14.18
C MET A 25 -32.91 -0.97 -12.66
N THR A 26 -33.95 -1.34 -11.91
CA THR A 26 -33.94 -1.26 -10.44
C THR A 26 -34.16 -2.64 -9.83
N PHE A 27 -33.24 -3.06 -8.95
CA PHE A 27 -33.36 -4.24 -8.10
C PHE A 27 -33.56 -3.79 -6.68
N GLU A 28 -34.65 -4.18 -6.05
CA GLU A 28 -34.95 -3.69 -4.70
C GLU A 28 -35.51 -4.73 -3.74
N ASN A 29 -35.24 -4.52 -2.45
CA ASN A 29 -35.79 -5.31 -1.34
C ASN A 29 -35.44 -6.81 -1.40
N ILE A 30 -34.24 -7.17 -1.86
CA ILE A 30 -33.79 -8.56 -1.97
C ILE A 30 -32.91 -8.93 -0.78
N VAL A 31 -33.27 -9.99 -0.08
CA VAL A 31 -32.46 -10.59 0.99
C VAL A 31 -31.64 -11.76 0.43
N MET A 32 -30.33 -11.77 0.64
CA MET A 32 -29.35 -12.73 0.13
C MET A 32 -28.61 -13.40 1.30
N ASN A 33 -29.02 -14.63 1.63
CA ASN A 33 -28.46 -15.41 2.72
C ASN A 33 -27.49 -16.45 2.17
N ASN A 34 -26.22 -16.41 2.58
CA ASN A 34 -25.21 -17.38 2.13
C ASN A 34 -25.12 -17.47 0.57
N VAL A 35 -25.05 -16.31 -0.09
CA VAL A 35 -24.93 -16.22 -1.56
C VAL A 35 -23.49 -15.87 -1.93
N THR A 36 -22.81 -16.73 -2.69
CA THR A 36 -21.36 -16.57 -2.96
C THR A 36 -21.05 -15.34 -3.83
N ASN A 37 -21.85 -15.08 -4.86
CA ASN A 37 -21.69 -13.92 -5.75
C ASN A 37 -22.99 -13.10 -5.78
N PRO A 38 -23.21 -12.18 -4.81
CA PRO A 38 -24.49 -11.49 -4.61
C PRO A 38 -24.98 -10.71 -5.83
N ILE A 39 -24.09 -10.02 -6.54
CA ILE A 39 -24.42 -9.26 -7.76
C ILE A 39 -23.33 -9.50 -8.79
N ILE A 40 -23.71 -9.88 -10.00
CA ILE A 40 -22.82 -10.06 -11.15
C ILE A 40 -23.30 -9.16 -12.28
N ILE A 41 -22.41 -8.35 -12.82
CA ILE A 41 -22.59 -7.73 -14.13
C ILE A 41 -21.47 -8.27 -15.01
N ASP A 42 -21.80 -8.86 -16.15
CA ASP A 42 -20.85 -9.53 -17.04
C ASP A 42 -21.13 -9.09 -18.48
N GLN A 43 -20.30 -8.16 -18.99
CA GLN A 43 -20.39 -7.68 -20.38
C GLN A 43 -19.51 -8.47 -21.36
N ALA A 44 -19.02 -9.64 -20.95
CA ALA A 44 -18.29 -10.56 -21.79
C ALA A 44 -18.90 -11.96 -21.70
N TYR A 45 -20.22 -12.05 -21.50
CA TYR A 45 -20.86 -13.31 -21.22
C TYR A 45 -20.75 -14.26 -22.41
N CYS A 46 -20.10 -15.39 -22.15
CA CYS A 46 -19.90 -16.49 -23.09
C CYS A 46 -20.22 -17.80 -22.34
N PRO A 47 -21.35 -18.46 -22.63
CA PRO A 47 -21.71 -19.72 -21.98
C PRO A 47 -21.01 -20.95 -22.57
N PHE A 48 -20.32 -20.81 -23.71
CA PHE A 48 -19.71 -21.91 -24.44
C PHE A 48 -18.18 -21.95 -24.27
N MET A 49 -17.58 -23.14 -24.42
CA MET A 49 -16.11 -23.32 -24.31
C MET A 49 -15.31 -22.54 -25.36
N SER A 50 -15.94 -22.14 -26.48
CA SER A 50 -15.33 -21.27 -27.48
C SER A 50 -16.33 -20.21 -27.93
N CYS A 51 -15.97 -18.94 -27.75
CA CYS A 51 -16.63 -17.81 -28.41
C CYS A 51 -15.64 -17.27 -29.44
N ALA A 52 -16.09 -17.14 -30.69
CA ALA A 52 -15.25 -16.81 -31.84
C ALA A 52 -14.63 -15.40 -31.79
N SER A 53 -15.02 -14.57 -30.82
CA SER A 53 -14.57 -13.19 -30.66
C SER A 53 -14.41 -12.86 -29.17
N LYS A 54 -13.26 -12.26 -28.80
CA LYS A 54 -13.00 -11.65 -27.47
C LYS A 54 -13.33 -10.15 -27.45
N ALA A 55 -14.05 -9.64 -28.46
CA ALA A 55 -14.44 -8.23 -28.48
C ALA A 55 -15.44 -7.93 -27.35
N PRO A 56 -15.36 -6.75 -26.71
CA PRO A 56 -16.28 -6.37 -25.65
C PRO A 56 -17.73 -6.32 -26.18
N SER A 57 -18.69 -6.51 -25.28
CA SER A 57 -20.10 -6.27 -25.63
C SER A 57 -20.31 -4.83 -26.08
N ARG A 58 -21.13 -4.63 -27.12
CA ARG A 58 -21.55 -3.32 -27.62
C ARG A 58 -22.85 -2.83 -26.96
N VAL A 59 -23.34 -3.56 -25.96
CA VAL A 59 -24.51 -3.16 -25.16
C VAL A 59 -24.06 -2.19 -24.06
N LYS A 60 -24.47 -0.93 -24.17
CA LYS A 60 -24.25 0.08 -23.13
C LYS A 60 -25.22 -0.17 -21.97
N LEU A 61 -24.68 -0.25 -20.76
CA LEU A 61 -25.47 -0.35 -19.53
C LEU A 61 -25.42 0.98 -18.78
N SER A 62 -26.59 1.52 -18.44
CA SER A 62 -26.74 2.82 -17.76
C SER A 62 -27.89 2.75 -16.74
N ASP A 63 -27.90 3.67 -15.77
CA ASP A 63 -28.98 3.86 -14.78
C ASP A 63 -29.49 2.56 -14.09
N ILE A 64 -28.56 1.78 -13.54
CA ILE A 64 -28.86 0.55 -12.79
C ILE A 64 -28.82 0.83 -11.29
N TYR A 65 -29.91 0.59 -10.60
CA TYR A 65 -30.10 0.84 -9.17
C TYR A 65 -30.24 -0.46 -8.38
N PHE A 66 -29.54 -0.56 -7.26
CA PHE A 66 -29.69 -1.64 -6.28
C PHE A 66 -30.11 -0.99 -4.95
N LYS A 67 -31.35 -1.24 -4.51
CA LYS A 67 -31.94 -0.61 -3.33
C LYS A 67 -32.26 -1.66 -2.28
N ASN A 68 -31.83 -1.45 -1.04
CA ASN A 68 -32.23 -2.31 0.08
C ASN A 68 -31.92 -3.82 -0.15
N ILE A 69 -30.75 -4.12 -0.72
CA ILE A 69 -30.24 -5.49 -0.84
C ILE A 69 -29.54 -5.83 0.48
N ARG A 70 -29.96 -6.90 1.17
CA ARG A 70 -29.50 -7.25 2.53
C ARG A 70 -28.95 -8.67 2.57
N GLY A 71 -27.93 -8.96 3.37
CA GLY A 71 -27.47 -10.33 3.62
C GLY A 71 -26.99 -10.50 5.07
N PRO A 72 -26.98 -11.72 5.65
CA PRO A 72 -26.66 -11.94 7.06
C PRO A 72 -25.20 -11.64 7.40
N HIS A 73 -24.27 -11.71 6.45
CA HIS A 73 -22.89 -11.29 6.62
C HIS A 73 -22.30 -10.92 5.25
N TYR A 74 -21.37 -9.97 5.26
CA TYR A 74 -20.73 -9.29 4.12
C TYR A 74 -21.59 -8.29 3.32
N LEU A 75 -21.15 -7.03 3.40
CA LEU A 75 -21.47 -5.87 2.55
C LEU A 75 -22.88 -5.29 2.70
N GLN A 76 -23.01 -4.31 3.60
CA GLN A 76 -24.00 -3.25 3.45
C GLN A 76 -23.57 -2.36 2.27
N TRP A 77 -24.05 -2.73 1.08
CA TRP A 77 -23.76 -2.05 -0.16
C TRP A 77 -24.77 -0.91 -0.37
N ARG A 78 -24.31 0.34 -0.25
CA ARG A 78 -25.00 1.53 -0.77
C ARG A 78 -24.10 2.17 -1.83
N GLY A 79 -24.38 1.88 -3.10
CA GLY A 79 -23.89 2.68 -4.24
C GLY A 79 -22.64 2.15 -4.99
N ARG A 80 -22.85 1.84 -6.28
CA ARG A 80 -21.93 1.72 -7.43
C ARG A 80 -20.73 0.73 -7.36
N ARG A 81 -20.83 -0.37 -8.11
CA ARG A 81 -19.74 -1.10 -8.78
C ARG A 81 -20.18 -1.25 -10.23
N ARG A 82 -19.57 -0.42 -11.07
CA ARG A 82 -19.24 -0.78 -12.44
C ARG A 82 -18.47 -2.11 -12.40
N THR A 83 -18.64 -2.94 -13.40
CA THR A 83 -17.59 -3.86 -13.82
C THR A 83 -16.31 -3.05 -14.05
N MET A 84 -15.32 -3.19 -13.15
CA MET A 84 -13.98 -2.66 -13.40
C MET A 84 -13.23 -3.64 -14.29
N GLU A 85 -13.56 -3.60 -15.58
CA GLU A 85 -12.53 -3.49 -16.62
C GLU A 85 -12.67 -2.08 -17.19
N SER A 86 -12.18 -1.17 -16.36
CA SER A 86 -11.92 0.26 -16.52
C SER A 86 -11.48 0.61 -15.11
N SER A 87 -10.27 1.13 -14.94
CA SER A 87 -9.84 1.73 -13.67
C SER A 87 -11.03 2.42 -13.00
N SER A 88 -11.38 2.04 -11.76
CA SER A 88 -12.30 2.87 -10.97
C SER A 88 -11.68 4.24 -11.00
N GLU A 89 -12.46 5.22 -11.41
CA GLU A 89 -12.03 6.60 -11.36
C GLU A 89 -11.61 6.88 -9.93
N LEU A 90 -10.30 7.09 -9.76
CA LEU A 90 -9.72 7.45 -8.47
C LEU A 90 -10.23 8.84 -8.12
N VAL A 91 -10.55 9.03 -6.86
CA VAL A 91 -11.12 10.28 -6.32
C VAL A 91 -10.18 10.84 -5.26
N ALA A 92 -10.32 12.12 -4.97
CA ALA A 92 -9.59 12.71 -3.86
C ALA A 92 -10.11 12.22 -2.52
N PHE A 93 -9.21 12.07 -1.56
CA PHE A 93 -9.53 11.71 -0.19
C PHE A 93 -10.43 12.80 0.43
N PRO A 94 -11.60 12.43 0.98
CA PRO A 94 -12.67 13.39 1.30
C PRO A 94 -12.30 14.41 2.38
N LEU A 95 -11.32 14.06 3.23
CA LEU A 95 -10.88 14.87 4.35
C LEU A 95 -9.70 15.77 4.02
N LEU A 96 -9.21 15.81 2.77
CA LEU A 96 -8.26 16.85 2.37
C LEU A 96 -8.91 18.24 2.42
N LEU A 97 -8.15 19.26 2.83
CA LEU A 97 -8.62 20.64 2.78
C LEU A 97 -8.85 21.10 1.34
N THR A 98 -9.94 21.84 1.13
CA THR A 98 -10.35 22.36 -0.17
C THR A 98 -10.07 23.86 -0.27
N PRO A 99 -9.67 24.40 -1.45
CA PRO A 99 -9.46 23.68 -2.71
C PRO A 99 -8.15 22.88 -2.71
N ILE A 100 -8.22 21.64 -3.19
CA ILE A 100 -7.13 20.65 -3.07
C ILE A 100 -5.91 21.08 -3.87
N GLU A 101 -6.14 21.67 -5.04
CA GLU A 101 -5.11 22.14 -5.99
C GLU A 101 -4.15 23.15 -5.37
N SER A 102 -4.62 23.91 -4.38
CA SER A 102 -3.82 24.92 -3.68
C SER A 102 -3.32 24.48 -2.31
N ASN A 103 -3.91 23.44 -1.71
CA ASN A 103 -3.66 23.07 -0.30
C ASN A 103 -3.00 21.69 -0.14
N TYR A 104 -2.92 20.90 -1.21
CA TYR A 104 -2.36 19.56 -1.14
C TYR A 104 -1.27 19.35 -2.18
N ARG A 105 -0.12 18.87 -1.68
CA ARG A 105 0.96 18.28 -2.47
C ARG A 105 1.34 16.98 -1.79
N ALA A 106 1.33 15.88 -2.55
CA ALA A 106 1.67 14.57 -2.01
C ALA A 106 3.13 14.54 -1.54
N CYS A 107 4.08 14.86 -2.42
CA CYS A 107 5.52 14.82 -2.15
C CYS A 107 5.93 15.87 -1.12
N THR A 108 6.47 15.40 0.02
CA THR A 108 6.90 16.25 1.13
C THR A 108 8.16 17.05 0.78
N ILE A 109 9.11 16.41 0.08
CA ILE A 109 10.42 16.98 -0.18
C ILE A 109 10.39 17.58 -1.60
N PRO A 110 10.54 18.92 -1.75
CA PRO A 110 10.60 19.54 -3.07
C PRO A 110 11.95 19.25 -3.71
N TYR A 111 11.95 18.57 -4.86
CA TYR A 111 13.20 18.33 -5.59
C TYR A 111 13.61 19.54 -6.44
N ARG A 112 12.63 20.36 -6.78
CA ARG A 112 12.77 21.51 -7.67
C ARG A 112 11.86 22.65 -7.25
N PHE A 113 12.33 23.87 -7.44
CA PHE A 113 11.59 25.12 -7.36
C PHE A 113 11.38 25.73 -8.75
N PRO A 114 10.34 26.56 -8.95
CA PRO A 114 10.09 27.22 -10.24
C PRO A 114 11.23 28.10 -10.76
N SER A 115 12.11 28.56 -9.87
CA SER A 115 13.29 29.36 -10.22
C SER A 115 14.47 28.54 -10.75
N ASP A 116 14.45 27.23 -10.59
CA ASP A 116 15.55 26.35 -11.02
C ASP A 116 15.57 26.21 -12.55
N ASN A 117 16.75 25.99 -13.12
CA ASN A 117 16.89 25.78 -14.56
C ASN A 117 16.16 24.48 -14.99
N PRO A 118 15.12 24.54 -15.84
CA PRO A 118 14.33 23.36 -16.19
C PRO A 118 15.11 22.32 -17.01
N ARG A 119 16.20 22.72 -17.68
CA ARG A 119 17.01 21.82 -18.52
C ARG A 119 18.15 21.13 -17.78
N LYS A 120 18.27 21.32 -16.46
CA LYS A 120 19.35 20.75 -15.67
C LYS A 120 18.81 20.19 -14.37
N ALA A 121 19.20 18.95 -14.06
CA ALA A 121 18.85 18.32 -12.81
C ALA A 121 19.39 19.12 -11.61
N THR A 122 18.57 19.31 -10.58
CA THR A 122 18.96 19.97 -9.33
C THR A 122 19.80 19.02 -8.46
N PRO A 123 20.55 19.52 -7.47
CA PRO A 123 21.24 18.65 -6.52
C PRO A 123 20.32 17.67 -5.79
N THR A 124 19.08 18.11 -5.47
CA THR A 124 18.09 17.26 -4.81
C THR A 124 17.58 16.18 -5.74
N GLU A 125 17.26 16.50 -6.99
CA GLU A 125 16.87 15.50 -8.00
C GLU A 125 17.97 14.46 -8.17
N LEU A 126 19.24 14.88 -8.30
CA LEU A 126 20.38 13.98 -8.44
C LEU A 126 20.51 13.05 -7.22
N SER A 127 20.44 13.58 -6.00
CA SER A 127 20.53 12.79 -4.77
C SER A 127 19.44 11.72 -4.69
N TRP A 128 18.20 12.07 -5.04
CA TRP A 128 17.09 11.12 -5.03
C TRP A 128 17.18 10.11 -6.18
N ILE A 129 17.58 10.53 -7.38
CA ILE A 129 17.84 9.60 -8.48
C ILE A 129 18.93 8.59 -8.07
N ASP A 130 20.01 9.05 -7.43
CA ASP A 130 21.09 8.19 -6.94
C ASP A 130 20.60 7.22 -5.86
N LEU A 131 19.72 7.65 -4.94
CA LEU A 131 19.07 6.77 -3.98
C LEU A 131 18.29 5.64 -4.69
N PHE A 132 17.52 5.95 -5.73
CA PHE A 132 16.79 4.93 -6.49
C PHE A 132 17.72 4.03 -7.33
N LEU A 133 18.81 4.57 -7.90
CA LEU A 133 19.85 3.78 -8.58
C LEU A 133 20.49 2.78 -7.61
N ASN A 134 20.82 3.22 -6.40
CA ASN A 134 21.42 2.39 -5.35
C ASN A 134 20.45 1.30 -4.84
N SER A 135 19.15 1.44 -5.08
CA SER A 135 18.18 0.39 -4.81
C SER A 135 18.22 -0.74 -5.83
N ILE A 136 18.65 -0.52 -7.08
CA ILE A 136 18.59 -1.51 -8.18
C ILE A 136 19.30 -2.83 -7.87
N PRO A 137 20.50 -2.86 -7.25
CA PRO A 137 21.16 -4.12 -6.89
C PRO A 137 20.33 -5.00 -5.94
N SER A 138 19.50 -4.41 -5.07
CA SER A 138 18.57 -5.17 -4.23
C SER A 138 17.53 -5.97 -5.06
N PHE A 139 17.36 -5.61 -6.33
CA PHE A 139 16.52 -6.28 -7.31
C PHE A 139 17.31 -7.17 -8.32
N ARG A 140 18.65 -7.29 -8.26
CA ARG A 140 19.53 -8.02 -9.23
C ARG A 140 20.58 -8.96 -8.57
N MET A 141 21.22 -9.85 -9.34
CA MET A 141 22.60 -10.33 -9.13
C MET A 141 23.50 -10.14 -10.39
N ILE A 142 24.80 -9.91 -10.14
CA ILE A 142 25.91 -10.41 -10.96
C ILE A 142 26.88 -11.10 -9.99
N PRO A 143 27.36 -12.32 -10.29
CA PRO A 143 28.63 -12.79 -9.75
C PRO A 143 29.58 -13.09 -10.91
N LYS A 144 30.40 -12.13 -11.35
CA LYS A 144 31.62 -12.44 -12.10
C LYS A 144 32.74 -11.46 -11.76
N VAL A 145 33.87 -12.06 -11.39
CA VAL A 145 35.22 -11.51 -11.30
C VAL A 145 35.44 -10.39 -12.33
N PRO A 146 36.02 -9.23 -11.94
CA PRO A 146 36.09 -8.08 -12.83
C PRO A 146 37.03 -8.33 -14.01
N PRO A 147 36.62 -8.06 -15.26
CA PRO A 147 37.59 -7.79 -16.32
C PRO A 147 38.08 -6.35 -16.13
N PHE A 148 39.33 -6.24 -15.68
CA PHE A 148 40.22 -5.08 -15.81
C PHE A 148 39.66 -3.65 -15.58
N SER A 149 40.19 -3.04 -14.51
CA SER A 149 40.38 -1.59 -14.30
C SER A 149 39.17 -0.69 -14.05
N LEU A 150 38.44 -0.95 -12.96
CA LEU A 150 37.98 0.12 -12.04
C LEU A 150 37.81 -0.50 -10.65
N LYS A 151 38.69 -0.12 -9.72
CA LYS A 151 38.64 -0.57 -8.32
C LYS A 151 37.45 0.11 -7.63
N TRP A 152 36.35 -0.61 -7.45
CA TRP A 152 35.36 -0.27 -6.43
C TRP A 152 36.02 -0.56 -5.07
N LYS A 153 36.10 0.45 -4.19
CA LYS A 153 36.51 0.23 -2.80
C LYS A 153 35.37 -0.52 -2.11
N GLU A 154 35.62 -1.76 -1.78
CA GLU A 154 34.68 -2.73 -1.20
C GLU A 154 34.42 -2.51 0.31
N GLU A 155 34.55 -1.27 0.78
CA GLU A 155 34.30 -0.90 2.17
C GLU A 155 33.16 0.13 2.18
N GLN A 156 32.03 -0.23 2.81
CA GLN A 156 30.82 0.58 3.10
C GLN A 156 29.53 0.32 2.32
N VAL A 157 29.29 -0.89 1.78
CA VAL A 157 27.91 -1.33 1.48
C VAL A 157 27.59 -2.56 2.34
N PRO A 158 26.88 -2.40 3.48
CA PRO A 158 26.48 -3.51 4.31
C PRO A 158 25.60 -4.49 3.53
N GLY A 159 26.08 -5.73 3.40
CA GLY A 159 25.34 -6.81 2.76
C GLY A 159 24.14 -7.24 3.58
N ALA A 160 22.93 -6.88 3.13
CA ALA A 160 21.66 -7.52 3.53
C ALA A 160 20.43 -7.14 2.68
N PHE A 161 20.58 -6.53 1.50
CA PHE A 161 19.48 -6.40 0.54
C PHE A 161 19.48 -7.62 -0.38
N LEU A 162 18.78 -8.66 0.06
CA LEU A 162 18.67 -9.94 -0.65
C LEU A 162 17.76 -9.82 -1.87
N LYS A 163 18.37 -9.84 -3.06
CA LYS A 163 18.11 -10.74 -4.21
C LYS A 163 16.68 -11.31 -4.29
N ARG A 164 15.75 -10.65 -4.99
CA ARG A 164 14.32 -11.09 -5.06
C ARG A 164 13.83 -11.47 -6.46
N ALA A 165 14.09 -10.64 -7.47
CA ALA A 165 13.54 -10.84 -8.82
C ALA A 165 14.12 -12.08 -9.52
N GLU A 166 15.43 -12.36 -9.38
CA GLU A 166 16.08 -13.51 -10.04
C GLU A 166 15.81 -14.85 -9.37
N SER A 167 15.57 -14.85 -8.06
CA SER A 167 15.24 -16.06 -7.27
C SER A 167 13.77 -16.48 -7.40
N ASP A 168 12.97 -15.71 -8.13
CA ASP A 168 11.58 -16.06 -8.39
C ASP A 168 11.50 -17.21 -9.40
N GLY A 169 11.56 -18.44 -8.88
CA GLY A 169 11.41 -19.67 -9.66
C GLY A 169 10.04 -19.83 -10.34
N THR A 170 9.12 -18.88 -10.17
CA THR A 170 7.83 -18.85 -10.87
C THR A 170 7.86 -18.00 -12.14
N VAL A 171 8.85 -17.13 -12.31
CA VAL A 171 9.05 -16.34 -13.53
C VAL A 171 10.00 -17.08 -14.48
N ALA A 172 9.52 -17.45 -15.67
CA ALA A 172 10.39 -17.98 -16.72
C ALA A 172 11.44 -16.92 -17.08
N ASP A 173 12.71 -17.34 -17.08
CA ASP A 173 13.89 -16.50 -17.31
C ASP A 173 13.97 -15.29 -16.36
N ALA A 174 13.59 -15.50 -15.07
CA ALA A 174 13.59 -14.47 -14.03
C ALA A 174 14.91 -13.70 -13.94
N ASN A 175 16.03 -14.40 -14.05
CA ASN A 175 17.39 -13.85 -14.13
C ASN A 175 17.56 -12.86 -15.29
N VAL A 176 17.15 -13.25 -16.50
CA VAL A 176 17.24 -12.41 -17.70
C VAL A 176 16.32 -11.19 -17.58
N LYS A 177 15.13 -11.37 -17.01
CA LYS A 177 14.17 -10.28 -16.79
C LYS A 177 14.64 -9.30 -15.72
N ALA A 178 15.28 -9.75 -14.65
CA ALA A 178 15.84 -8.86 -13.63
C ALA A 178 17.01 -8.04 -14.18
N GLU A 179 17.87 -8.64 -15.02
CA GLU A 179 18.92 -7.90 -15.72
C GLU A 179 18.33 -6.83 -16.66
N LYS A 180 17.26 -7.17 -17.40
CA LYS A 180 16.52 -6.20 -18.21
C LYS A 180 15.87 -5.10 -17.38
N PHE A 181 15.35 -5.42 -16.19
CA PHE A 181 14.81 -4.42 -15.27
C PHE A 181 15.92 -3.45 -14.85
N ALA A 182 17.04 -3.98 -14.36
CA ALA A 182 18.16 -3.18 -13.89
C ALA A 182 18.69 -2.26 -15.00
N GLN A 183 18.84 -2.78 -16.21
CA GLN A 183 19.25 -2.00 -17.37
C GLN A 183 18.24 -0.89 -17.68
N ARG A 184 16.98 -1.25 -17.96
CA ARG A 184 15.94 -0.28 -18.39
C ARG A 184 15.70 0.80 -17.34
N TYR A 185 15.64 0.43 -16.07
CA TYR A 185 15.39 1.39 -14.99
C TYR A 185 16.61 2.29 -14.76
N SER A 186 17.85 1.77 -14.86
CA SER A 186 19.05 2.62 -14.80
C SER A 186 19.10 3.61 -15.95
N GLU A 187 18.75 3.19 -17.17
CA GLU A 187 18.70 4.07 -18.34
C GLU A 187 17.70 5.21 -18.14
N ILE A 188 16.48 4.91 -17.65
CA ILE A 188 15.46 5.92 -17.33
C ILE A 188 15.98 6.93 -16.28
N LEU A 189 16.64 6.45 -15.23
CA LEU A 189 17.18 7.30 -14.16
C LEU A 189 18.34 8.18 -14.67
N GLU A 190 19.22 7.65 -15.51
CA GLU A 190 20.30 8.42 -16.13
C GLU A 190 19.79 9.43 -17.16
N ASP A 191 18.69 9.14 -17.85
CA ASP A 191 18.00 10.09 -18.72
C ASP A 191 17.42 11.26 -17.91
N LEU A 192 16.78 10.99 -16.77
CA LEU A 192 16.28 12.03 -15.86
C LEU A 192 17.39 12.94 -15.31
N LYS A 193 18.62 12.44 -15.12
CA LYS A 193 19.77 13.27 -14.75
C LYS A 193 20.17 14.25 -15.87
N LYS A 194 20.07 13.81 -17.13
CA LYS A 194 20.47 14.59 -18.31
C LYS A 194 19.38 15.58 -18.73
N ASP A 195 18.13 15.13 -18.69
CA ASP A 195 16.94 15.89 -19.06
C ASP A 195 15.82 15.63 -18.04
N PRO A 196 15.62 16.55 -17.08
CA PRO A 196 14.58 16.40 -16.05
C PRO A 196 13.17 16.24 -16.61
N GLU A 197 12.89 16.74 -17.82
CA GLU A 197 11.56 16.64 -18.46
C GLU A 197 11.33 15.27 -19.14
N SER A 198 12.37 14.44 -19.22
CA SER A 198 12.25 13.09 -19.78
C SER A 198 11.34 12.21 -18.92
N HIS A 199 10.76 11.16 -19.54
CA HIS A 199 9.95 10.15 -18.85
C HIS A 199 8.80 10.70 -17.99
N GLY A 200 8.30 11.90 -18.31
CA GLY A 200 7.19 12.57 -17.61
C GLY A 200 7.61 13.37 -16.37
N GLY A 201 8.88 13.74 -16.25
CA GLY A 201 9.38 14.60 -15.17
C GLY A 201 9.01 16.08 -15.33
N PRO A 202 9.56 16.97 -14.47
CA PRO A 202 10.63 16.75 -13.49
C PRO A 202 10.34 15.69 -12.42
N PRO A 203 11.34 14.92 -11.95
CA PRO A 203 11.10 13.82 -11.04
C PRO A 203 10.69 14.28 -9.64
N ASP A 204 9.83 13.48 -9.02
CA ASP A 204 9.53 13.48 -7.59
C ASP A 204 9.50 12.02 -7.06
N CYS A 205 9.30 11.82 -5.75
CA CYS A 205 9.30 10.47 -5.17
C CYS A 205 8.22 9.58 -5.80
N VAL A 206 7.04 10.13 -6.12
CA VAL A 206 5.93 9.39 -6.70
C VAL A 206 6.28 8.93 -8.11
N LEU A 207 6.86 9.79 -8.96
CA LEU A 207 7.26 9.43 -10.31
C LEU A 207 8.36 8.38 -10.31
N LEU A 208 9.40 8.53 -9.47
CA LEU A 208 10.49 7.56 -9.38
C LEU A 208 9.99 6.17 -8.95
N CYS A 209 9.12 6.10 -7.93
CA CYS A 209 8.44 4.85 -7.56
C CYS A 209 7.61 4.28 -8.72
N ARG A 210 6.83 5.11 -9.40
CA ARG A 210 5.96 4.68 -10.50
C ARG A 210 6.73 4.09 -11.66
N LEU A 211 7.83 4.74 -12.08
CA LEU A 211 8.70 4.24 -13.15
C LEU A 211 9.29 2.89 -12.78
N ARG A 212 9.74 2.69 -11.52
CA ARG A 212 10.23 1.40 -11.04
C ARG A 212 9.17 0.29 -11.18
N GLU A 213 7.98 0.52 -10.63
CA GLU A 213 6.90 -0.47 -10.64
C GLU A 213 6.42 -0.75 -12.07
N GLN A 214 6.39 0.26 -12.95
CA GLN A 214 6.04 0.09 -14.35
C GLN A 214 7.01 -0.86 -15.06
N VAL A 215 8.33 -0.65 -14.93
CA VAL A 215 9.33 -1.52 -15.58
C VAL A 215 9.23 -2.95 -15.07
N LEU A 216 9.04 -3.15 -13.75
CA LEU A 216 8.83 -4.49 -13.17
C LEU A 216 7.61 -5.18 -13.78
N ARG A 217 6.47 -4.49 -13.85
CA ARG A 217 5.20 -5.03 -14.35
C ARG A 217 5.21 -5.32 -15.84
N GLU A 218 5.90 -4.51 -16.64
CA GLU A 218 6.11 -4.72 -18.07
C GLU A 218 6.95 -5.97 -18.35
N LEU A 219 7.94 -6.24 -17.48
CA LEU A 219 8.79 -7.44 -17.59
C LEU A 219 8.12 -8.71 -17.05
N GLY A 220 6.92 -8.58 -16.49
CA GLY A 220 6.09 -9.68 -16.04
C GLY A 220 6.26 -10.02 -14.56
N PHE A 221 6.97 -9.20 -13.78
CA PHE A 221 6.93 -9.25 -12.32
C PHE A 221 5.60 -8.60 -11.88
N ARG A 222 4.54 -9.41 -11.73
CA ARG A 222 3.17 -8.99 -11.40
C ARG A 222 2.60 -9.86 -10.27
N ASP A 223 1.47 -9.46 -9.69
CA ASP A 223 0.49 -10.35 -9.05
C ASP A 223 -0.92 -10.02 -9.61
N ILE A 224 -1.57 -10.82 -10.49
CA ILE A 224 -2.34 -12.10 -10.43
C ILE A 224 -3.77 -12.13 -9.87
N PHE A 225 -4.48 -11.01 -9.79
CA PHE A 225 -5.94 -11.09 -9.65
C PHE A 225 -6.71 -11.20 -10.99
N LYS A 226 -6.63 -12.38 -11.63
CA LYS A 226 -7.77 -13.13 -12.26
C LYS A 226 -7.32 -14.31 -13.13
N LYS A 227 -7.72 -15.53 -12.70
CA LYS A 227 -8.18 -16.67 -13.52
C LYS A 227 -7.65 -16.75 -14.98
N VAL A 228 -6.35 -16.95 -15.16
CA VAL A 228 -5.86 -17.75 -16.29
C VAL A 228 -4.75 -18.63 -15.74
N LYS A 229 -4.70 -19.88 -16.20
CA LYS A 229 -3.75 -20.95 -15.84
C LYS A 229 -2.27 -20.63 -16.17
N VAL A 230 -1.77 -19.43 -15.84
CA VAL A 230 -0.35 -19.07 -15.97
C VAL A 230 0.04 -18.27 -14.74
N ARG A 231 0.88 -18.87 -13.88
CA ARG A 231 1.33 -18.33 -12.60
C ARG A 231 2.45 -17.30 -12.84
N PHE A 232 2.27 -16.04 -12.43
CA PHE A 232 3.37 -15.10 -12.18
C PHE A 232 2.97 -14.21 -11.00
N ARG A 233 3.65 -14.33 -9.87
CA ARG A 233 3.16 -13.91 -8.54
C ARG A 233 4.05 -12.81 -7.96
N ASP A 234 3.55 -12.07 -6.97
CA ASP A 234 4.30 -11.02 -6.27
C ASP A 234 5.71 -11.49 -5.84
N ILE A 235 6.75 -10.79 -6.29
CA ILE A 235 8.16 -11.13 -6.03
C ILE A 235 8.53 -11.07 -4.54
N PHE A 236 7.75 -10.34 -3.73
CA PHE A 236 7.92 -10.23 -2.29
C PHE A 236 7.13 -11.29 -1.53
N LYS A 237 6.25 -12.05 -2.20
CA LYS A 237 5.28 -12.91 -1.54
C LYS A 237 5.88 -13.92 -0.59
N LYS A 238 6.96 -14.60 -1.00
CA LYS A 238 7.59 -15.62 -0.14
C LYS A 238 8.06 -15.01 1.18
N VAL A 239 8.74 -13.87 1.10
CA VAL A 239 9.24 -13.12 2.26
C VAL A 239 8.06 -12.65 3.12
N LYS A 240 7.04 -12.04 2.50
CA LYS A 240 5.82 -11.62 3.19
C LYS A 240 5.10 -12.77 3.89
N ASP A 241 4.96 -13.92 3.24
CA ASP A 241 4.28 -15.09 3.82
C ASP A 241 5.06 -15.64 5.03
N GLU A 242 6.39 -15.67 4.96
CA GLU A 242 7.27 -16.07 6.07
C GLU A 242 7.23 -15.07 7.24
N GLU A 243 7.28 -13.77 6.95
CA GLU A 243 7.17 -12.69 7.94
C GLU A 243 5.79 -12.69 8.60
N ASN A 244 4.72 -12.79 7.82
CA ASN A 244 3.34 -12.88 8.30
C ASN A 244 3.12 -14.10 9.19
N ALA A 245 3.63 -15.27 8.80
CA ALA A 245 3.49 -16.49 9.62
C ALA A 245 4.16 -16.33 10.99
N LYS A 246 5.36 -15.73 11.04
CA LYS A 246 6.05 -15.42 12.30
C LYS A 246 5.28 -14.38 13.11
N ALA A 247 4.82 -13.29 12.49
CA ALA A 247 4.08 -12.24 13.17
C ALA A 247 2.76 -12.77 13.77
N ILE A 248 2.01 -13.58 13.02
CA ILE A 248 0.77 -14.23 13.50
C ILE A 248 1.06 -15.09 14.75
N SER A 249 2.17 -15.84 14.76
CA SER A 249 2.54 -16.67 15.92
C SER A 249 2.86 -15.88 17.19
N LEU A 250 3.23 -14.59 17.05
CA LEU A 250 3.57 -13.70 18.17
C LEU A 250 2.41 -12.78 18.59
N PHE A 251 1.39 -12.63 17.74
CA PHE A 251 0.33 -11.62 17.88
C PHE A 251 -0.34 -11.65 19.26
N GLU A 252 -0.81 -12.82 19.68
CA GLU A 252 -1.54 -12.97 20.95
C GLU A 252 -0.67 -12.57 22.16
N ASN A 253 0.58 -13.04 22.21
CA ASN A 253 1.50 -12.69 23.29
C ASN A 253 1.82 -11.18 23.32
N VAL A 254 1.98 -10.55 22.15
CA VAL A 254 2.21 -9.10 22.06
C VAL A 254 0.99 -8.31 22.56
N VAL A 255 -0.23 -8.78 22.27
CA VAL A 255 -1.47 -8.16 22.79
C VAL A 255 -1.53 -8.29 24.31
N HIS A 256 -1.35 -9.48 24.87
CA HIS A 256 -1.38 -9.71 26.33
C HIS A 256 -0.37 -8.84 27.09
N LEU A 257 0.82 -8.65 26.54
CA LEU A 257 1.85 -7.79 27.14
C LEU A 257 1.44 -6.30 27.16
N ASN A 258 0.68 -5.84 26.16
CA ASN A 258 0.14 -4.48 26.17
C ASN A 258 -1.04 -4.37 27.16
N ASP A 259 -1.92 -5.36 27.20
CA ASP A 259 -3.06 -5.37 28.13
C ASP A 259 -2.64 -5.40 29.60
N ALA A 260 -1.49 -6.01 29.92
CA ALA A 260 -0.90 -6.00 31.25
C ALA A 260 -0.43 -4.60 31.73
N ILE A 261 -0.32 -3.61 30.84
CA ILE A 261 0.08 -2.25 31.22
C ILE A 261 -1.16 -1.50 31.73
N GLU A 262 -1.34 -1.37 33.05
CA GLU A 262 -2.53 -0.75 33.64
C GLU A 262 -2.72 0.73 33.28
N ASP A 263 -1.63 1.50 33.21
CA ASP A 263 -1.68 2.92 32.87
C ASP A 263 -1.92 3.11 31.37
N GLU A 264 -3.05 3.71 31.00
CA GLU A 264 -3.49 3.89 29.61
C GLU A 264 -2.48 4.70 28.78
N SER A 265 -1.87 5.73 29.37
CA SER A 265 -0.89 6.58 28.68
C SER A 265 0.41 5.82 28.37
N LYS A 266 0.89 4.99 29.32
CA LYS A 266 2.03 4.10 29.12
C LYS A 266 1.70 2.98 28.13
N ARG A 267 0.47 2.44 28.16
CA ARG A 267 0.03 1.44 27.19
C ARG A 267 0.03 2.01 25.78
N LEU A 268 -0.51 3.22 25.60
CA LEU A 268 -0.48 3.92 24.31
C LEU A 268 0.97 4.15 23.84
N GLU A 269 1.86 4.60 24.71
CA GLU A 269 3.27 4.75 24.36
C GLU A 269 3.90 3.43 23.92
N ASN A 270 3.60 2.32 24.61
CA ASN A 270 4.12 1.01 24.25
C ASN A 270 3.58 0.53 22.89
N LEU A 271 2.30 0.77 22.60
CA LEU A 271 1.71 0.52 21.28
C LEU A 271 2.38 1.34 20.18
N VAL A 272 2.64 2.63 20.43
CA VAL A 272 3.35 3.52 19.49
C VAL A 272 4.78 3.04 19.23
N ARG A 273 5.51 2.62 20.28
CA ARG A 273 6.83 1.97 20.13
C ARG A 273 6.72 0.67 19.33
N GLY A 274 5.65 -0.10 19.52
CA GLY A 274 5.34 -1.27 18.73
C GLY A 274 5.19 -0.97 17.24
N ILE A 275 4.53 0.14 16.88
CA ILE A 275 4.40 0.58 15.47
C ILE A 275 5.78 0.90 14.89
N PHE A 276 6.63 1.64 15.60
CA PHE A 276 8.00 1.92 15.14
C PHE A 276 8.84 0.65 15.00
N ALA A 277 8.79 -0.25 15.97
CA ALA A 277 9.51 -1.51 15.93
C ALA A 277 9.02 -2.40 14.77
N GLY A 278 7.70 -2.48 14.54
CA GLY A 278 7.12 -3.22 13.42
C GLY A 278 7.60 -2.70 12.06
N ASN A 279 7.74 -1.37 11.95
CA ASN A 279 8.34 -0.72 10.80
C ASN A 279 9.81 -1.12 10.55
N ILE A 280 10.56 -1.55 11.58
CA ILE A 280 11.93 -2.09 11.43
C ILE A 280 11.89 -3.53 10.91
N PHE A 281 10.95 -4.35 11.39
CA PHE A 281 10.83 -5.75 10.95
C PHE A 281 10.40 -5.87 9.49
N ASP A 282 9.61 -4.90 8.99
CA ASP A 282 9.20 -4.76 7.59
C ASP A 282 10.34 -4.30 6.66
N LEU A 283 11.62 -4.39 7.06
CA LEU A 283 12.72 -3.89 6.23
C LEU A 283 13.23 -4.88 5.19
N GLY A 284 12.85 -6.14 5.23
CA GLY A 284 13.48 -7.13 4.34
C GLY A 284 15.02 -7.20 4.48
N SER A 285 15.60 -6.51 5.47
CA SER A 285 17.01 -6.54 5.79
C SER A 285 17.22 -7.83 6.56
N ALA A 286 17.74 -8.84 5.88
CA ALA A 286 18.13 -10.06 6.56
C ALA A 286 19.17 -9.80 7.65
N GLN A 287 19.92 -8.70 7.64
CA GLN A 287 20.83 -8.37 8.74
C GLN A 287 20.11 -8.12 10.06
N LEU A 288 19.08 -7.26 10.07
CA LEU A 288 18.30 -7.06 11.28
C LEU A 288 17.52 -8.35 11.57
N ALA A 289 16.86 -8.96 10.58
CA ALA A 289 16.09 -10.18 10.78
C ALA A 289 16.95 -11.38 11.29
N GLU A 290 18.22 -11.55 10.88
CA GLU A 290 19.14 -12.60 11.35
C GLU A 290 19.72 -12.30 12.74
N VAL A 291 20.01 -11.03 13.03
CA VAL A 291 20.38 -10.59 14.39
C VAL A 291 19.19 -10.79 15.35
N PHE A 292 17.96 -10.72 14.84
CA PHE A 292 16.73 -10.89 15.61
C PHE A 292 16.17 -12.34 15.60
N SER A 293 16.53 -13.20 14.65
CA SER A 293 15.95 -14.54 14.50
C SER A 293 16.56 -15.61 15.40
N LYS A 294 17.58 -15.27 16.20
CA LYS A 294 18.27 -16.29 17.00
C LYS A 294 17.50 -16.78 18.22
N ASP A 295 16.58 -16.01 18.81
CA ASP A 295 16.01 -16.39 20.12
C ASP A 295 14.53 -16.01 20.39
N GLY A 296 13.72 -15.64 19.39
CA GLY A 296 12.29 -15.31 19.63
C GLY A 296 12.02 -14.06 20.51
N MET A 297 13.09 -13.40 20.97
CA MET A 297 13.12 -12.17 21.78
C MET A 297 13.01 -10.86 20.94
N SER A 298 12.58 -10.94 19.68
CA SER A 298 12.91 -9.96 18.64
C SER A 298 12.08 -8.66 18.63
N PHE A 299 10.75 -8.75 18.70
CA PHE A 299 9.89 -7.56 18.60
C PHE A 299 9.96 -6.67 19.85
N LEU A 300 9.85 -7.28 21.03
CA LEU A 300 9.87 -6.57 22.31
C LEU A 300 11.23 -5.93 22.59
N ALA A 301 12.33 -6.61 22.26
CA ALA A 301 13.67 -6.01 22.34
C ALA A 301 13.81 -4.83 21.38
N SER A 302 13.22 -4.91 20.18
CA SER A 302 13.22 -3.80 19.23
C SER A 302 12.44 -2.59 19.73
N CYS A 303 11.31 -2.79 20.41
CA CYS A 303 10.58 -1.71 21.09
C CYS A 303 11.44 -0.98 22.14
N GLN A 304 12.33 -1.71 22.81
CA GLN A 304 13.24 -1.18 23.84
C GLN A 304 14.47 -0.49 23.24
N ASN A 305 14.92 -0.90 22.06
CA ASN A 305 16.11 -0.38 21.38
C ASN A 305 15.84 0.80 20.44
N LEU A 306 14.60 1.32 20.40
CA LEU A 306 14.28 2.54 19.66
C LEU A 306 15.10 3.74 20.17
N VAL A 307 15.36 4.70 19.28
CA VAL A 307 15.99 5.96 19.66
C VAL A 307 15.22 6.62 20.83
N PRO A 308 15.92 7.14 21.86
CA PRO A 308 15.27 7.80 22.97
C PRO A 308 14.62 9.10 22.50
N ARG A 309 13.52 9.48 23.17
CA ARG A 309 12.86 10.78 22.99
C ARG A 309 13.78 11.93 23.46
N PRO A 310 13.66 13.16 22.93
CA PRO A 310 12.70 13.55 21.89
C PRO A 310 13.10 12.96 20.53
N TRP A 311 12.11 12.49 19.80
CA TRP A 311 12.29 12.09 18.41
C TRP A 311 12.40 13.33 17.50
N VAL A 312 12.84 13.15 16.24
CA VAL A 312 12.98 14.27 15.29
C VAL A 312 11.68 15.07 15.11
N ILE A 313 10.53 14.39 15.16
CA ILE A 313 9.22 15.02 15.34
C ILE A 313 8.48 14.21 16.41
N ASP A 314 8.10 14.85 17.51
CA ASP A 314 7.61 14.18 18.71
C ASP A 314 6.40 14.88 19.33
N ASP A 315 5.22 14.60 18.77
CA ASP A 315 3.94 15.12 19.25
C ASP A 315 3.17 14.08 20.11
N LEU A 316 3.87 13.06 20.64
CA LEU A 316 3.24 11.94 21.36
C LEU A 316 2.48 12.40 22.61
N ASP A 317 3.03 13.36 23.36
CA ASP A 317 2.38 13.82 24.60
C ASP A 317 1.10 14.60 24.31
N SER A 318 1.07 15.39 23.24
CA SER A 318 -0.15 16.05 22.74
C SER A 318 -1.20 15.03 22.33
N PHE A 319 -0.79 13.97 21.62
CA PHE A 319 -1.71 12.90 21.21
C PHE A 319 -2.26 12.12 22.41
N LYS A 320 -1.44 11.81 23.44
CA LYS A 320 -1.88 11.17 24.68
C LYS A 320 -2.98 11.95 25.40
N LEU A 321 -2.88 13.27 25.44
CA LEU A 321 -3.91 14.14 26.02
C LEU A 321 -5.23 14.05 25.27
N LYS A 322 -5.20 13.95 23.93
CA LYS A 322 -6.43 13.76 23.14
C LYS A 322 -6.99 12.35 23.30
N TRP A 323 -6.12 11.34 23.23
CA TRP A 323 -6.48 9.93 23.27
C TRP A 323 -7.32 9.60 24.50
N THR A 324 -6.88 10.03 25.67
CA THR A 324 -7.57 9.81 26.96
C THR A 324 -8.93 10.52 27.07
N ARG A 325 -9.21 11.51 26.22
CA ARG A 325 -10.45 12.31 26.24
C ARG A 325 -11.49 11.86 25.22
N LYS A 326 -11.12 10.99 24.27
CA LYS A 326 -11.98 10.63 23.13
C LYS A 326 -12.07 9.12 22.96
N SER A 327 -13.30 8.61 22.92
CA SER A 327 -13.53 7.20 22.60
C SER A 327 -13.60 6.99 21.09
N TRP A 328 -12.73 6.13 20.56
CA TRP A 328 -12.74 5.72 19.15
C TRP A 328 -13.58 4.45 18.98
N LYS A 329 -14.52 4.45 18.03
CA LYS A 329 -15.53 3.37 17.91
C LYS A 329 -15.36 2.47 16.69
N LYS A 330 -14.62 2.93 15.67
CA LYS A 330 -14.50 2.28 14.37
C LYS A 330 -13.12 2.52 13.80
N VAL A 331 -12.56 1.51 13.15
CA VAL A 331 -11.26 1.59 12.47
C VAL A 331 -11.42 1.08 11.04
N VAL A 332 -10.81 1.80 10.10
CA VAL A 332 -10.73 1.40 8.69
C VAL A 332 -9.25 1.24 8.36
N LEU A 333 -8.82 0.01 8.07
CA LEU A 333 -7.47 -0.28 7.60
C LEU A 333 -7.45 -0.22 6.07
N ALA A 334 -6.71 0.74 5.52
CA ALA A 334 -6.54 0.90 4.08
C ALA A 334 -5.23 0.27 3.61
N ALA A 335 -5.29 -0.62 2.63
CA ALA A 335 -4.11 -1.32 2.08
C ALA A 335 -4.01 -1.16 0.56
N ASN A 336 -2.84 -1.44 -0.01
CA ASN A 336 -2.60 -1.31 -1.45
C ASN A 336 -3.50 -2.27 -2.26
N ASP A 337 -3.91 -1.86 -3.46
CA ASP A 337 -4.60 -2.73 -4.43
C ASP A 337 -3.62 -3.75 -5.02
N LEU A 338 -2.43 -3.27 -5.39
CA LEU A 338 -1.39 -4.07 -6.02
C LEU A 338 -0.11 -4.11 -5.15
N PRO A 339 0.66 -5.20 -5.25
CA PRO A 339 1.96 -5.26 -4.58
C PRO A 339 2.88 -4.11 -5.00
N SER A 340 3.59 -3.61 -4.01
CA SER A 340 4.67 -2.65 -4.16
C SER A 340 5.64 -2.89 -3.03
N ILE A 341 6.87 -3.29 -3.36
CA ILE A 341 7.82 -3.79 -2.37
C ILE A 341 7.13 -4.87 -1.49
N ASN A 342 7.33 -4.84 -0.18
CA ASN A 342 6.75 -5.74 0.78
C ASN A 342 5.49 -5.18 1.48
N ASP A 343 4.90 -4.11 0.95
CA ASP A 343 3.65 -3.59 1.50
C ASP A 343 2.55 -4.66 1.50
N VAL A 344 1.74 -4.64 2.57
CA VAL A 344 0.54 -5.47 2.65
C VAL A 344 -0.50 -4.99 1.62
N THR A 345 -1.02 -5.92 0.85
CA THR A 345 -2.13 -5.65 -0.08
C THR A 345 -3.49 -5.88 0.59
N TYR A 346 -4.54 -5.28 0.04
CA TYR A 346 -5.92 -5.46 0.51
C TYR A 346 -6.35 -6.93 0.61
N PRO A 347 -6.10 -7.80 -0.40
CA PRO A 347 -6.40 -9.22 -0.28
C PRO A 347 -5.61 -9.92 0.83
N GLU A 348 -4.32 -9.61 0.96
CA GLU A 348 -3.47 -10.19 2.00
C GLU A 348 -3.92 -9.77 3.41
N LEU A 349 -4.28 -8.51 3.59
CA LEU A 349 -4.77 -8.01 4.88
C LEU A 349 -6.07 -8.70 5.29
N ILE A 350 -6.98 -8.96 4.34
CA ILE A 350 -8.19 -9.78 4.60
C ILE A 350 -7.79 -11.18 5.09
N GLU A 351 -6.84 -11.83 4.43
CA GLU A 351 -6.39 -13.16 4.83
C GLU A 351 -5.71 -13.16 6.21
N ILE A 352 -4.89 -12.15 6.52
CA ILE A 352 -4.22 -12.01 7.82
C ILE A 352 -5.27 -11.82 8.92
N ILE A 353 -6.18 -10.87 8.76
CA ILE A 353 -7.24 -10.60 9.75
C ILE A 353 -8.15 -11.82 9.92
N ALA A 354 -8.45 -12.56 8.85
CA ALA A 354 -9.24 -13.78 8.96
C ALA A 354 -8.52 -14.89 9.75
N LYS A 355 -7.20 -15.01 9.65
CA LYS A 355 -6.40 -15.98 10.41
C LYS A 355 -6.25 -15.62 11.89
N LEU A 356 -6.27 -14.33 12.21
CA LEU A 356 -6.13 -13.84 13.59
C LEU A 356 -7.43 -13.89 14.38
N LYS A 357 -8.59 -13.88 13.71
CA LYS A 357 -9.89 -13.97 14.37
C LYS A 357 -10.11 -15.35 14.95
N ASP A 358 -10.67 -15.40 16.16
CA ASP A 358 -11.18 -16.62 16.75
C ASP A 358 -12.52 -17.07 16.12
N GLU A 359 -13.07 -18.16 16.63
CA GLU A 359 -14.35 -18.74 16.18
C GLU A 359 -15.55 -17.79 16.33
N ASN A 360 -15.45 -16.80 17.24
CA ASN A 360 -16.47 -15.79 17.48
C ASN A 360 -16.24 -14.52 16.64
N GLY A 361 -15.20 -14.50 15.80
CA GLY A 361 -14.84 -13.34 15.00
C GLY A 361 -14.16 -12.24 15.82
N GLN A 362 -13.57 -12.57 16.96
CA GLN A 362 -12.90 -11.62 17.85
C GLN A 362 -11.37 -11.69 17.69
N LEU A 363 -10.68 -10.59 18.01
CA LEU A 363 -9.22 -10.56 18.14
C LEU A 363 -8.85 -10.52 19.62
N VAL A 364 -8.39 -11.65 20.17
CA VAL A 364 -8.02 -11.78 21.60
C VAL A 364 -9.17 -11.29 22.51
N GLY A 365 -10.40 -11.73 22.22
CA GLY A 365 -11.60 -11.34 22.98
C GLY A 365 -12.20 -9.97 22.60
N VAL A 366 -11.60 -9.21 21.67
CA VAL A 366 -12.13 -7.93 21.19
C VAL A 366 -12.99 -8.11 19.94
N ASP A 367 -14.24 -7.66 19.98
CA ASP A 367 -15.16 -7.70 18.84
C ASP A 367 -14.64 -6.89 17.64
N THR A 368 -14.75 -7.46 16.45
CA THR A 368 -14.23 -6.84 15.21
C THR A 368 -15.31 -6.29 14.28
N SER A 369 -16.56 -6.16 14.74
CA SER A 369 -17.66 -5.65 13.90
C SER A 369 -17.41 -4.22 13.40
N ASN A 370 -16.63 -3.44 14.14
CA ASN A 370 -16.24 -2.07 13.77
C ASN A 370 -14.83 -1.96 13.15
N LEU A 371 -14.19 -3.10 12.82
CA LEU A 371 -12.94 -3.16 12.06
C LEU A 371 -13.24 -3.44 10.58
N LEU A 372 -13.04 -2.44 9.74
CA LEU A 372 -13.21 -2.54 8.30
C LEU A 372 -11.86 -2.56 7.59
N ILE A 373 -11.79 -3.26 6.46
CA ILE A 373 -10.62 -3.30 5.58
C ILE A 373 -11.05 -2.68 4.25
N ALA A 374 -10.28 -1.73 3.74
CA ALA A 374 -10.56 -0.98 2.53
C ALA A 374 -9.44 -1.13 1.51
N ASN A 375 -9.79 -1.33 0.25
CA ASN A 375 -8.84 -1.22 -0.84
C ASN A 375 -8.54 0.26 -1.08
N SER A 376 -7.31 0.71 -0.92
CA SER A 376 -6.93 2.11 -1.16
C SER A 376 -6.93 2.51 -2.63
N GLY A 377 -6.84 1.55 -3.57
CA GLY A 377 -6.59 1.81 -4.98
C GLY A 377 -5.12 2.16 -5.28
N ASN A 378 -4.25 2.18 -4.27
CA ASN A 378 -2.85 2.52 -4.40
C ASN A 378 -2.01 1.30 -4.80
N ASP A 379 -0.94 1.55 -5.55
CA ASP A 379 -0.07 0.52 -6.13
C ASP A 379 1.42 0.89 -6.00
N LEU A 380 1.74 1.78 -5.06
CA LEU A 380 3.07 2.34 -4.80
C LEU A 380 3.40 2.24 -3.30
N PRO A 381 4.68 2.42 -2.89
CA PRO A 381 5.04 2.44 -1.47
C PRO A 381 4.84 3.81 -0.82
N VAL A 382 4.57 4.81 -1.66
CA VAL A 382 4.08 6.14 -1.33
C VAL A 382 2.60 6.24 -1.71
N ILE A 383 1.91 7.29 -1.26
CA ILE A 383 0.50 7.51 -1.63
C ILE A 383 0.20 8.97 -1.93
N ASP A 384 -0.48 9.20 -3.04
CA ASP A 384 -1.08 10.48 -3.44
C ASP A 384 -2.58 10.46 -3.10
N LEU A 385 -2.96 11.23 -2.08
CA LEU A 385 -4.33 11.28 -1.56
C LEU A 385 -5.29 12.03 -2.48
N THR A 386 -4.84 12.63 -3.60
CA THR A 386 -5.75 13.08 -4.65
C THR A 386 -6.31 11.92 -5.47
N ARG A 387 -5.74 10.72 -5.34
CA ARG A 387 -6.05 9.55 -6.17
C ARG A 387 -6.18 8.28 -5.33
N ILE A 388 -7.34 8.13 -4.68
CA ILE A 388 -7.70 6.92 -3.94
C ILE A 388 -8.94 6.24 -4.53
N SER A 389 -9.21 5.00 -4.12
CA SER A 389 -10.43 4.30 -4.51
C SER A 389 -11.68 4.98 -3.94
N GLN A 390 -12.81 4.85 -4.66
CA GLN A 390 -14.10 5.30 -4.17
C GLN A 390 -14.54 4.56 -2.90
N GLU A 391 -14.08 3.32 -2.71
CA GLU A 391 -14.34 2.51 -1.52
C GLU A 391 -13.72 3.16 -0.27
N LEU A 392 -12.44 3.51 -0.34
CA LEU A 392 -11.75 4.20 0.75
C LEU A 392 -12.37 5.58 1.01
N ALA A 393 -12.69 6.33 -0.06
CA ALA A 393 -13.30 7.65 0.08
C ALA A 393 -14.67 7.57 0.79
N TYR A 394 -15.48 6.57 0.46
CA TYR A 394 -16.76 6.35 1.14
C TYR A 394 -16.55 6.01 2.63
N LEU A 395 -15.67 5.07 2.92
CA LEU A 395 -15.45 4.56 4.29
C LEU A 395 -14.77 5.58 5.23
N ALA A 396 -14.02 6.53 4.68
CA ALA A 396 -13.33 7.57 5.43
C ALA A 396 -14.09 8.90 5.51
N SER A 397 -15.28 9.00 4.90
CA SER A 397 -16.02 10.27 4.80
C SER A 397 -16.44 10.86 6.15
N ASP A 398 -16.62 10.02 7.17
CA ASP A 398 -16.99 10.37 8.54
C ASP A 398 -15.82 10.21 9.53
N ALA A 399 -14.60 9.98 9.04
CA ALA A 399 -13.45 9.79 9.92
C ALA A 399 -13.06 11.10 10.63
N ASP A 400 -12.68 10.95 11.89
CA ASP A 400 -12.32 12.04 12.78
C ASP A 400 -10.86 11.96 13.28
N LEU A 401 -10.13 10.95 12.79
CA LEU A 401 -8.67 10.80 12.87
C LEU A 401 -8.18 10.05 11.63
N VAL A 402 -7.15 10.59 10.98
CA VAL A 402 -6.45 9.94 9.86
C VAL A 402 -5.03 9.59 10.28
N ILE A 403 -4.66 8.31 10.19
CA ILE A 403 -3.31 7.85 10.49
C ILE A 403 -2.62 7.41 9.20
N LEU A 404 -1.46 8.01 8.89
CA LEU A 404 -0.59 7.60 7.80
C LEU A 404 0.67 6.97 8.38
N GLU A 405 0.87 5.70 8.04
CA GLU A 405 1.91 4.86 8.60
C GLU A 405 3.04 4.61 7.59
N GLY A 406 4.28 4.62 8.09
CA GLY A 406 5.48 4.33 7.32
C GLY A 406 6.13 5.55 6.68
N MET A 407 7.41 5.38 6.32
CA MET A 407 8.20 6.46 5.71
C MET A 407 7.62 6.91 4.36
N GLY A 408 7.25 5.98 3.49
CA GLY A 408 6.72 6.31 2.17
C GLY A 408 5.42 7.11 2.23
N ARG A 409 4.41 6.63 2.98
CA ARG A 409 3.06 7.21 2.98
C ARG A 409 2.87 8.40 3.92
N GLY A 410 3.67 8.49 4.99
CA GLY A 410 3.54 9.50 6.04
C GLY A 410 4.71 10.50 6.15
N ILE A 411 5.87 10.22 5.54
CA ILE A 411 7.06 11.09 5.60
C ILE A 411 7.45 11.59 4.21
N GLU A 412 7.77 10.70 3.27
CA GLU A 412 8.12 11.05 1.88
C GLU A 412 6.94 11.65 1.13
N THR A 413 5.74 11.14 1.42
CA THR A 413 4.49 11.81 1.11
C THR A 413 3.69 12.18 2.36
N ASN A 414 2.85 13.21 2.24
CA ASN A 414 1.82 13.61 3.19
C ASN A 414 2.25 14.11 4.57
N LEU A 415 3.54 14.27 4.88
CA LEU A 415 3.99 14.73 6.20
C LEU A 415 3.33 16.05 6.62
N TYR A 416 3.17 16.97 5.65
CA TYR A 416 2.54 18.27 5.84
C TYR A 416 1.12 18.37 5.26
N ALA A 417 0.52 17.25 4.86
CA ALA A 417 -0.86 17.24 4.37
C ALA A 417 -1.81 17.68 5.50
N GLN A 418 -2.66 18.65 5.17
CA GLN A 418 -3.68 19.18 6.07
C GLN A 418 -5.01 18.48 5.82
N PHE A 419 -5.70 18.15 6.91
CA PHE A 419 -6.97 17.42 6.90
C PHE A 419 -8.06 18.24 7.60
N LYS A 420 -9.32 17.94 7.27
CA LYS A 420 -10.53 18.47 7.93
C LYS A 420 -10.74 17.90 9.34
N CYS A 421 -9.98 16.87 9.71
CA CYS A 421 -10.00 16.22 11.01
C CYS A 421 -8.57 16.09 11.56
N ASP A 422 -8.46 15.56 12.77
CA ASP A 422 -7.18 15.21 13.36
C ASP A 422 -6.38 14.27 12.44
N SER A 423 -5.06 14.38 12.46
CA SER A 423 -4.21 13.47 11.72
C SER A 423 -2.92 13.13 12.44
N LEU A 424 -2.45 11.91 12.25
CA LEU A 424 -1.20 11.39 12.76
C LEU A 424 -0.37 10.86 11.58
N LYS A 425 0.88 11.29 11.48
CA LYS A 425 1.87 10.70 10.57
C LYS A 425 2.92 10.03 11.44
N ILE A 426 3.05 8.72 11.29
CA ILE A 426 3.89 7.89 12.14
C ILE A 426 4.79 6.99 11.29
N GLY A 427 6.10 7.09 11.47
CA GLY A 427 7.03 6.27 10.70
C GLY A 427 8.47 6.45 11.15
N MET A 428 9.32 5.51 10.74
CA MET A 428 10.76 5.56 11.00
C MET A 428 11.52 6.08 9.78
N VAL A 429 12.53 6.91 10.03
CA VAL A 429 13.40 7.46 8.98
C VAL A 429 14.42 6.42 8.54
N LYS A 430 14.30 5.94 7.30
CA LYS A 430 15.13 4.84 6.74
C LYS A 430 16.05 5.30 5.59
N HIS A 431 15.97 6.57 5.19
CA HIS A 431 16.82 7.16 4.16
C HIS A 431 17.64 8.34 4.71
N PRO A 432 18.97 8.40 4.45
CA PRO A 432 19.81 9.53 4.84
C PRO A 432 19.30 10.88 4.34
N GLU A 433 18.76 10.92 3.11
CA GLU A 433 18.20 12.11 2.47
C GLU A 433 16.97 12.63 3.25
N VAL A 434 16.14 11.72 3.74
CA VAL A 434 14.98 12.05 4.60
C VAL A 434 15.45 12.51 5.98
N ALA A 435 16.46 11.86 6.56
CA ALA A 435 17.05 12.30 7.83
C ALA A 435 17.62 13.72 7.73
N GLN A 436 18.35 14.00 6.64
CA GLN A 436 18.90 15.33 6.36
C GLN A 436 17.78 16.37 6.20
N PHE A 437 16.73 16.06 5.45
CA PHE A 437 15.59 16.95 5.26
C PHE A 437 14.89 17.30 6.58
N LEU A 438 14.74 16.32 7.47
CA LEU A 438 14.09 16.51 8.77
C LEU A 438 15.02 17.12 9.83
N GLY A 439 16.33 17.24 9.55
CA GLY A 439 17.33 17.59 10.57
C GLY A 439 17.49 16.52 11.66
N GLY A 440 17.16 15.26 11.34
CA GLY A 440 17.20 14.12 12.24
C GLY A 440 18.35 13.16 11.93
N ARG A 441 18.21 11.91 12.40
CA ARG A 441 19.18 10.83 12.18
C ARG A 441 18.55 9.68 11.39
N LEU A 442 19.38 8.81 10.83
CA LEU A 442 18.91 7.53 10.35
C LEU A 442 18.31 6.72 11.52
N TYR A 443 17.19 6.08 11.28
CA TYR A 443 16.36 5.37 12.27
C TYR A 443 15.71 6.26 13.34
N ASP A 444 15.70 7.58 13.15
CA ASP A 444 14.91 8.47 13.98
C ASP A 444 13.40 8.24 13.75
N CYS A 445 12.59 8.64 14.72
CA CYS A 445 11.15 8.42 14.68
C CYS A 445 10.42 9.72 14.33
N VAL A 446 9.39 9.63 13.49
CA VAL A 446 8.46 10.72 13.24
C VAL A 446 7.14 10.33 13.87
N PHE A 447 6.71 11.12 14.86
CA PHE A 447 5.38 11.08 15.43
C PHE A 447 4.78 12.48 15.31
N LYS A 448 4.15 12.77 14.17
CA LYS A 448 3.58 14.09 13.88
C LYS A 448 2.07 14.09 14.05
N TYR A 449 1.57 14.75 15.09
CA TYR A 449 0.14 14.86 15.37
C TYR A 449 -0.35 16.28 15.09
N ASN A 450 -1.42 16.38 14.31
CA ASN A 450 -2.11 17.63 14.02
C ASN A 450 -3.54 17.52 14.54
N GLU A 451 -3.84 18.27 15.60
CA GLU A 451 -5.20 18.47 16.10
C GLU A 451 -5.91 19.56 15.29
N VAL A 452 -7.15 19.30 14.88
CA VAL A 452 -8.03 20.33 14.33
C VAL A 452 -8.88 20.86 15.48
N LEU A 453 -8.78 22.17 15.73
CA LEU A 453 -9.62 22.85 16.71
C LEU A 453 -11.08 22.81 16.23
N SER A 454 -11.87 21.97 16.88
CA SER A 454 -13.31 21.79 16.64
C SER A 454 -14.16 22.79 17.40
#